data_AF-A0ABD5NYZ0-F1
#
_entry.id   AF-A0ABD5NYZ0-F1
#
_cell.length_a   1.000
_cell.length_b   1.000
_cell.length_c   1.000
_cell.angle_alpha   90.00
_cell.angle_beta   90.00
_cell.angle_gamma   90.00
#
_symmetry.space_group_name_H-M   'P 1'
#
loop_
_entity.id
_entity.type
_entity.pdbx_description
1 polymer ?
#
loop_
_entity_poly.entity_id
_entity_poly.type
_entity_poly.pdbx_seq_one_letter_code
_entity_poly.pdbx_strand_id
1 'polypeptide(L)'
;MVTTIDLDDETDRWKWVCPRGHRSWEATNNHFWCAECARTYAGDDYDPEFDHLHNLASGETVHRDDLRLLTRAGPYDSLRGGSA
;
A
#
# COMPACT_ATOMS: atom_id res chain seq x y z
N MET A 1 -5.48 12.81 -8.84
CA MET A 1 -5.70 13.55 -7.58
C MET A 1 -5.00 12.72 -6.53
N VAL A 2 -4.06 13.28 -5.76
CA VAL A 2 -3.30 12.47 -4.81
C VAL A 2 -4.18 12.08 -3.64
N THR A 3 -4.34 10.78 -3.41
CA THR A 3 -5.06 10.22 -2.27
C THR A 3 -4.07 10.02 -1.13
N THR A 4 -4.37 10.61 0.02
CA THR A 4 -3.48 10.55 1.18
C THR A 4 -3.96 9.45 2.12
N ILE A 5 -3.05 8.56 2.53
CA ILE A 5 -3.32 7.50 3.51
C ILE A 5 -2.52 7.80 4.76
N ASP A 6 -3.20 7.92 5.89
CA ASP A 6 -2.52 7.99 7.18
C ASP A 6 -2.28 6.57 7.71
N LEU A 7 -1.00 6.20 7.86
CA LEU A 7 -0.59 4.87 8.35
C LEU A 7 -0.66 4.75 9.88
N ASP A 8 -0.74 5.88 10.59
CA ASP A 8 -0.92 5.96 12.06
C ASP A 8 -2.41 5.90 12.41
N ASP A 9 -3.29 6.39 11.52
CA ASP A 9 -4.74 6.22 11.65
C ASP A 9 -5.16 4.79 11.22
N GLU A 10 -5.45 3.95 12.21
CA GLU A 10 -5.88 2.57 11.98
C GLU A 10 -7.13 2.49 11.10
N THR A 11 -8.06 3.43 11.27
CA THR A 11 -9.31 3.43 10.50
C THR A 11 -9.03 3.71 9.04
N ASP A 12 -8.17 4.69 8.73
CA ASP A 12 -7.76 5.05 7.38
C ASP A 12 -6.97 3.93 6.72
N ARG A 13 -5.97 3.39 7.41
CA ARG A 13 -5.16 2.27 6.93
C ARG A 13 -5.99 1.03 6.61
N TRP A 14 -6.99 0.70 7.43
CA TRP A 14 -7.80 -0.52 7.27
C TRP A 14 -8.72 -0.50 6.05
N LYS A 15 -9.03 0.68 5.50
CA LYS A 15 -9.81 0.83 4.27
C LYS A 15 -9.04 0.27 3.08
N TRP A 16 -7.72 0.37 3.11
CA TRP A 16 -6.85 0.01 2.01
C TRP A 16 -6.40 -1.44 2.13
N VAL A 17 -6.54 -2.18 1.04
CA VAL A 17 -6.19 -3.59 0.95
C VAL A 17 -5.46 -3.88 -0.35
N CYS A 18 -4.73 -4.99 -0.38
CA CYS A 18 -4.17 -5.52 -1.60
C CYS A 18 -5.30 -5.91 -2.59
N PRO A 19 -5.01 -6.12 -3.89
CA PRO A 19 -6.02 -6.51 -4.89
C PRO A 19 -6.80 -7.79 -4.56
N ARG A 20 -6.29 -8.63 -3.64
CA ARG A 20 -6.99 -9.83 -3.13
C ARG A 20 -7.89 -9.57 -1.92
N GLY A 21 -7.79 -8.39 -1.30
CA GLY A 21 -8.56 -8.02 -0.10
C GLY A 21 -7.80 -8.16 1.22
N HIS A 22 -6.51 -8.47 1.22
CA HIS A 22 -5.71 -8.57 2.44
C HIS A 22 -5.25 -7.20 2.94
N ARG A 23 -5.26 -7.02 4.27
CA ARG A 23 -4.81 -5.77 4.97
C ARG A 23 -3.34 -5.79 5.33
N SER A 24 -2.69 -6.95 5.21
CA SER A 24 -1.28 -7.18 5.53
C SER A 24 -0.33 -6.70 4.42
N TRP A 25 -0.63 -5.54 3.84
CA TRP A 25 0.22 -4.90 2.84
C TRP A 25 1.20 -3.93 3.51
N GLU A 26 2.37 -3.81 2.91
CA GLU A 26 3.48 -2.97 3.34
C GLU A 26 3.98 -2.18 2.13
N ALA A 27 4.19 -0.87 2.30
CA ALA A 27 4.78 -0.05 1.26
C ALA A 27 6.30 -0.18 1.31
N THR A 28 6.88 -0.91 0.35
CA THR A 28 8.32 -1.15 0.28
C THR A 28 8.84 -0.61 -1.05
N ASN A 29 9.69 0.43 -1.00
CA ASN A 29 10.52 0.88 -2.12
C ASN A 29 9.75 1.09 -3.45
N ASN A 30 8.83 2.06 -3.48
CA ASN A 30 7.95 2.40 -4.61
C ASN A 30 6.92 1.33 -5.03
N HIS A 31 6.86 0.18 -4.37
CA HIS A 31 5.83 -0.82 -4.57
C HIS A 31 5.11 -1.14 -3.25
N PHE A 32 3.97 -1.80 -3.35
CA PHE A 32 3.33 -2.43 -2.20
C PHE A 32 3.61 -3.92 -2.25
N TRP A 33 3.81 -4.51 -1.08
CA TRP A 33 4.02 -5.94 -0.92
C TRP A 33 3.03 -6.48 0.10
N CYS A 34 2.45 -7.65 -0.16
CA CYS A 34 1.55 -8.30 0.79
C CYS A 34 2.17 -9.58 1.36
N ALA A 35 2.42 -9.57 2.67
CA ALA A 35 2.94 -10.72 3.40
C ALA A 35 2.03 -11.95 3.32
N GLU A 36 0.72 -11.74 3.34
CA GLU A 36 -0.27 -12.81 3.28
C GLU A 36 -0.35 -13.44 1.88
N CYS A 37 -0.25 -12.62 0.82
CA CYS A 37 -0.13 -13.11 -0.55
C CYS A 37 1.16 -13.91 -0.73
N ALA A 38 2.28 -13.38 -0.25
CA ALA A 38 3.58 -14.05 -0.36
C ALA A 38 3.59 -15.42 0.34
N ARG A 39 2.83 -15.58 1.43
CA ARG A 39 2.71 -16.84 2.16
C ARG A 39 1.70 -17.80 1.53
N THR A 40 0.56 -17.28 1.08
CA THR A 40 -0.55 -18.09 0.55
C THR A 40 -0.26 -18.59 -0.86
N TYR A 41 0.38 -17.77 -1.68
CA TYR A 41 0.68 -18.07 -3.09
C TYR A 41 2.17 -18.36 -3.32
N ALA A 42 2.90 -18.72 -2.25
CA ALA A 42 4.29 -19.18 -2.36
C ALA A 42 4.37 -20.41 -3.27
N GLY A 43 4.67 -20.22 -4.56
CA GLY A 43 4.78 -21.27 -5.57
C GLY A 43 3.74 -21.22 -6.70
N ASP A 44 2.80 -20.27 -6.67
CA ASP A 44 1.94 -19.95 -7.81
C ASP A 44 2.59 -18.83 -8.65
N ASP A 45 2.12 -18.58 -9.89
CA ASP A 45 2.58 -17.47 -10.75
C ASP A 45 2.01 -16.12 -10.28
N TYR A 46 1.89 -15.96 -8.95
CA TYR A 46 1.27 -14.82 -8.32
C TYR A 46 2.35 -13.94 -7.68
N ASP A 47 2.40 -12.69 -8.12
CA ASP A 47 3.31 -11.70 -7.57
C ASP A 47 2.71 -11.07 -6.30
N PRO A 48 3.35 -11.25 -5.11
CA PRO A 48 2.92 -10.56 -3.90
C PRO A 48 3.26 -9.06 -3.92
N GLU A 49 4.01 -8.58 -4.91
CA GLU A 49 4.32 -7.19 -5.18
C GLU A 49 3.29 -6.58 -6.15
N PHE A 50 2.84 -5.36 -5.88
CA PHE A 50 1.83 -4.66 -6.67
C PHE A 50 1.91 -3.15 -6.47
N ASP A 51 1.44 -2.39 -7.46
CA ASP A 51 1.50 -0.92 -7.44
C ASP A 51 0.20 -0.23 -7.04
N HIS A 52 -0.84 -0.98 -6.71
CA HIS A 52 -2.17 -0.39 -6.48
C HIS A 52 -2.82 -0.93 -5.20
N LEU A 53 -3.50 -0.05 -4.47
CA LEU A 53 -4.32 -0.42 -3.34
C LEU A 53 -5.80 -0.28 -3.68
N HIS A 54 -6.58 -1.21 -3.16
CA HIS A 54 -8.03 -1.18 -3.26
C HIS A 54 -8.62 -0.63 -1.96
N ASN A 55 -9.56 0.30 -2.07
CA ASN A 55 -10.27 0.88 -0.95
C ASN A 55 -11.58 0.12 -0.74
N LEU A 56 -11.70 -0.63 0.36
CA LEU A 56 -12.92 -1.36 0.71
C LEU A 56 -14.11 -0.46 1.04
N ALA A 57 -13.87 0.79 1.46
CA ALA A 57 -14.93 1.72 1.84
C ALA A 57 -15.56 2.39 0.61
N SER A 58 -14.77 2.78 -0.39
CA SER A 58 -15.27 3.42 -1.62
C SER A 58 -15.36 2.48 -2.83
N GLY A 59 -14.68 1.34 -2.80
CA GLY A 59 -14.53 0.43 -3.94
C GLY A 59 -13.51 0.91 -4.99
N GLU A 60 -12.78 2.01 -4.70
CA GLU A 60 -11.81 2.58 -5.64
C GLU A 60 -10.48 1.83 -5.60
N THR A 61 -9.77 1.83 -6.73
CA THR A 61 -8.41 1.31 -6.81
C THR A 61 -7.48 2.45 -7.19
N VAL A 62 -6.46 2.69 -6.39
CA VAL A 62 -5.54 3.82 -6.55
C VAL A 62 -4.12 3.30 -6.70
N HIS A 63 -3.40 3.86 -7.68
CA HIS A 63 -2.01 3.55 -7.95
C HIS A 63 -1.08 4.21 -6.92
N ARG A 64 0.10 3.63 -6.67
CA ARG A 64 1.10 4.11 -5.71
C ARG A 64 1.53 5.56 -5.99
N ASP A 65 1.63 5.91 -7.27
CA ASP A 65 2.00 7.25 -7.74
C ASP A 65 0.94 8.31 -7.37
N ASP A 66 -0.33 7.91 -7.37
CA ASP A 66 -1.46 8.72 -6.90
C ASP A 66 -1.67 8.61 -5.38
N LEU A 67 -0.81 7.91 -4.64
CA LEU A 67 -0.93 7.71 -3.20
C LEU A 67 0.16 8.46 -2.42
N ARG A 68 -0.25 9.12 -1.34
CA ARG A 68 0.65 9.76 -0.38
C ARG A 68 0.49 9.12 0.98
N LEU A 69 1.46 8.31 1.38
CA LEU A 69 1.46 7.68 2.70
C LEU A 69 2.02 8.65 3.74
N LEU A 70 1.30 8.87 4.83
CA LEU A 70 1.71 9.67 5.98
C LEU A 70 1.96 8.77 7.17
N THR A 71 2.93 9.14 7.99
CA THR A 71 3.16 8.55 9.31
C THR A 71 3.24 9.68 10.34
N ARG A 72 3.16 9.35 11.62
CA ARG A 72 3.47 10.30 12.72
C ARG A 72 4.82 11.02 12.58
N ALA A 73 5.77 10.46 11.82
CA ALA A 73 7.09 11.04 11.59
C ALA A 73 7.15 11.95 10.33
N GLY A 74 6.05 12.09 9.59
CA GLY A 74 5.96 12.80 8.32
C GLY A 74 5.60 11.88 7.14
N PRO A 75 5.59 12.41 5.90
CA PRO A 75 5.32 11.61 4.72
C PRO A 75 6.30 10.44 4.60
N TYR A 76 5.79 9.24 4.37
CA TYR A 76 6.60 8.02 4.26
C TYR A 76 7.58 8.07 3.08
N ASP A 77 7.21 8.82 2.03
CA ASP A 77 8.02 9.07 0.83
C ASP A 77 9.39 9.70 1.15
N SER A 78 9.47 10.48 2.23
CA SER A 78 10.70 11.17 2.64
C SER A 78 11.82 10.26 3.15
N LEU A 79 11.59 8.95 3.31
CA LEU A 79 12.60 8.07 3.89
C LEU A 79 13.62 7.55 2.88
N ARG A 80 13.30 7.45 1.57
CA ARG A 80 14.27 7.09 0.50
C ARG A 80 13.79 7.48 -0.92
N GLY A 81 13.47 8.74 -1.15
CA GLY A 81 13.44 9.33 -2.50
C GLY A 81 14.70 10.16 -2.69
N GLY A 82 15.64 9.67 -3.50
CA GLY A 82 16.95 10.30 -3.71
C GLY A 82 16.86 11.76 -4.16
N SER A 83 17.80 12.55 -3.65
CA SER A 83 18.04 13.93 -4.00
C SER A 83 18.28 14.17 -5.50
N ALA A 84 17.79 15.34 -5.94
CA ALA A 84 18.28 16.21 -7.02
C ALA A 84 18.02 15.83 -8.48
#